data_AF-A0A7X7KK90-F1
#
_entry.id   AF-A0A7X7KK90-F1
#
_cell.length_a   1.000
_cell.length_b   1.000
_cell.length_c   1.000
_cell.angle_alpha   90.00
_cell.angle_beta   90.00
_cell.angle_gamma   90.00
#
_symmetry.space_group_name_H-M   'P 1'
#
loop_
_entity.id
_entity.type
_entity.pdbx_description
1 polymer ?
#
loop_
_entity_poly.entity_id
_entity_poly.type
_entity_poly.pdbx_seq_one_letter_code
_entity_poly.pdbx_strand_id
1 'polypeptide(L)'
;MNNNDTIISTLRLLYQPGDVFEIRVLDAERPGFRRPHIESGYFDYEHIGDVPQTLAEITTAMGVYVTMNPVNPSLLARSANRL
;
A
#
# COMPACT_ATOMS: atom_id res chain seq x y z
N MET A 1 -0.10 19.70 7.71
CA MET A 1 -0.43 18.27 7.57
C MET A 1 0.86 17.58 7.15
N ASN A 2 1.28 16.52 7.84
CA ASN A 2 2.47 15.77 7.41
C ASN A 2 2.07 14.79 6.28
N ASN A 3 3.05 14.23 5.56
CA ASN A 3 2.77 13.34 4.42
C ASN A 3 1.96 12.10 4.83
N ASN A 4 2.16 11.57 6.05
CA ASN A 4 1.44 10.39 6.54
C ASN A 4 -0.05 10.68 6.74
N ASP A 5 -0.38 11.84 7.32
CA ASP A 5 -1.76 12.29 7.49
C ASP A 5 -2.46 12.48 6.13
N THR A 6 -1.73 13.00 5.13
CA THR A 6 -2.23 13.17 3.77
C THR A 6 -2.48 11.83 3.08
N ILE A 7 -1.58 10.85 3.24
CA ILE A 7 -1.79 9.48 2.72
C ILE A 7 -3.04 8.87 3.35
N ILE A 8 -3.15 8.87 4.68
CA ILE A 8 -4.27 8.26 5.41
C ILE A 8 -5.60 8.91 5.04
N SER A 9 -5.65 10.25 5.03
CA SER A 9 -6.88 10.97 4.67
C SER A 9 -7.27 10.75 3.22
N THR A 10 -6.31 10.70 2.28
CA THR A 10 -6.60 10.41 0.88
C THR A 10 -7.16 9.00 0.70
N LEU A 11 -6.57 7.99 1.34
CA LEU A 11 -7.07 6.61 1.25
C LEU A 11 -8.47 6.47 1.87
N ARG A 12 -8.74 7.14 3.00
CA ARG A 12 -10.08 7.19 3.61
C ARG A 12 -11.13 7.91 2.77
N LEU A 13 -10.71 8.76 1.82
CA LEU A 13 -11.62 9.37 0.85
C LEU A 13 -11.93 8.43 -0.33
N LEU A 14 -11.00 7.53 -0.66
CA LEU A 14 -11.12 6.62 -1.80
C LEU A 14 -11.86 5.31 -1.47
N TYR A 15 -11.81 4.86 -0.21
CA TYR A 15 -12.33 3.55 0.21
C TYR A 15 -13.32 3.66 1.38
N GLN A 16 -14.14 2.62 1.57
CA GLN A 16 -15.14 2.50 2.63
C GLN A 16 -14.85 1.29 3.55
N PRO A 17 -15.39 1.27 4.79
CA PRO A 17 -15.31 0.10 5.66
C PRO A 17 -15.75 -1.19 4.96
N GLY A 18 -14.92 -2.24 5.03
CA GLY A 18 -15.11 -3.50 4.33
C GLY A 18 -14.47 -3.60 2.94
N ASP A 19 -13.96 -2.50 2.39
CA ASP A 19 -13.19 -2.54 1.14
C ASP A 19 -11.80 -3.15 1.37
N VAL A 20 -11.31 -3.84 0.34
CA VAL A 20 -9.91 -4.21 0.19
C VAL A 20 -9.38 -3.53 -1.05
N PHE A 21 -8.16 -3.00 -0.97
CA PHE A 21 -7.46 -2.35 -2.07
C PHE A 21 -6.02 -2.85 -2.18
N GLU A 22 -5.48 -2.75 -3.39
CA GLU A 22 -4.09 -3.10 -3.67
C GLU A 22 -3.23 -1.83 -3.70
N ILE A 23 -2.06 -1.89 -3.07
CA ILE A 23 -0.97 -0.93 -3.25
C ILE A 23 0.09 -1.60 -4.12
N ARG A 24 0.54 -0.90 -5.17
CA ARG A 24 1.63 -1.35 -6.04
C ARG A 24 2.76 -0.35 -6.08
N VAL A 25 3.98 -0.88 -6.01
CA VAL A 25 5.21 -0.10 -6.00
C VAL A 25 6.05 -0.53 -7.20
N LEU A 26 6.36 0.46 -8.04
CA LEU A 26 7.17 0.27 -9.24
C LEU A 26 8.64 0.51 -8.92
N ASP A 27 9.50 -0.41 -9.36
CA ASP A 27 10.95 -0.37 -9.15
C ASP A 27 11.32 -0.13 -7.68
N ALA A 28 10.66 -0.88 -6.79
CA ALA A 28 10.96 -0.87 -5.37
C ALA A 28 12.36 -1.42 -5.11
N GLU A 29 13.09 -0.77 -4.21
CA GLU A 29 14.29 -1.31 -3.59
C GLU A 29 14.16 -1.29 -2.07
N ARG A 30 14.65 -2.34 -1.42
CA ARG A 30 14.62 -2.49 0.05
C ARG A 30 16.02 -2.68 0.63
N PRO A 31 16.20 -2.42 1.93
CA PRO A 31 17.39 -2.86 2.63
C PRO A 31 17.57 -4.38 2.47
N GLY A 32 18.70 -4.81 1.91
CA GLY A 32 19.01 -6.22 1.66
C GLY A 32 18.63 -6.75 0.27
N PHE A 33 17.75 -6.05 -0.48
CA PHE A 33 17.44 -6.40 -1.86
C PHE A 33 17.31 -5.14 -2.73
N ARG A 34 18.45 -4.74 -3.31
CA ARG A 34 18.62 -3.50 -4.09
C ARG A 34 18.36 -3.66 -5.59
N ARG A 35 17.82 -4.80 -6.03
CA ARG A 35 17.43 -4.95 -7.43
C ARG A 35 16.01 -4.39 -7.58
N PRO A 36 15.78 -3.42 -8.48
CA PRO A 36 14.45 -2.91 -8.75
C PRO A 36 13.47 -4.04 -9.09
N HIS A 37 12.31 -4.04 -8.46
CA HIS A 37 11.26 -5.02 -8.68
C HIS A 37 9.88 -4.43 -8.40
N ILE A 38 8.84 -5.17 -8.78
CA ILE A 38 7.46 -4.81 -8.43
C ILE A 38 7.12 -5.41 -7.08
N GLU A 39 6.65 -4.58 -6.16
CA GLU A 39 6.01 -5.01 -4.92
C GLU A 39 4.52 -4.72 -4.97
N SER A 40 3.74 -5.58 -4.32
CA SER A 40 2.29 -5.45 -4.24
C SER A 40 1.79 -5.96 -2.89
N GLY A 41 0.94 -5.16 -2.24
CA GLY A 41 0.34 -5.46 -0.96
C GLY A 41 -1.17 -5.22 -0.99
N TYR A 42 -1.91 -5.94 -0.16
CA TYR A 42 -3.36 -5.80 -0.08
C TYR A 42 -3.72 -5.28 1.31
N PHE A 43 -4.57 -4.26 1.35
CA PHE A 43 -4.95 -3.59 2.59
C PHE A 43 -6.46 -3.55 2.71
N ASP A 44 -6.97 -3.81 3.91
CA ASP A 44 -8.35 -3.52 4.26
C ASP A 44 -8.49 -2.07 4.76
N TYR A 45 -9.73 -1.58 4.82
CA TYR A 45 -10.02 -0.21 5.24
C TYR A 45 -9.54 0.07 6.68
N GLU A 46 -9.66 -0.91 7.57
CA GLU A 46 -9.33 -0.80 8.98
C GLU A 46 -7.82 -0.58 9.21
N HIS A 47 -6.97 -1.10 8.32
CA HIS A 47 -5.50 -0.97 8.38
C HIS A 47 -4.93 0.13 7.47
N ILE A 48 -5.74 1.06 6.95
CA ILE A 48 -5.25 2.25 6.22
C ILE A 48 -4.21 3.04 7.03
N GLY A 49 -4.33 3.04 8.36
CA GLY A 49 -3.40 3.72 9.26
C GLY A 49 -1.96 3.18 9.21
N ASP A 50 -1.78 1.93 8.80
CA ASP A 50 -0.48 1.26 8.79
C ASP A 50 0.29 1.49 7.48
N VAL A 51 -0.41 1.92 6.42
CA VAL A 51 0.15 2.13 5.07
C VAL A 51 1.40 3.02 5.07
N PRO A 52 1.45 4.18 5.76
CA PRO A 52 2.65 5.00 5.75
C PRO A 52 3.87 4.29 6.34
N GLN A 53 3.68 3.45 7.36
CA GLN A 53 4.76 2.69 7.96
C GLN A 53 5.25 1.60 7.01
N THR A 54 4.36 0.87 6.34
CA THR A 54 4.76 -0.13 5.35
C THR A 54 5.51 0.49 4.18
N LEU A 55 5.07 1.66 3.68
CA LEU A 55 5.77 2.38 2.62
C LEU A 55 7.16 2.87 3.05
N ALA A 56 7.35 3.19 4.33
CA ALA A 56 8.64 3.64 4.86
C ALA A 56 9.73 2.54 4.87
N GLU A 57 9.34 1.27 4.70
CA GLU A 57 10.29 0.16 4.55
C GLU A 57 10.96 0.13 3.17
N ILE A 58 10.39 0.84 2.19
CA ILE A 58 10.91 0.95 0.83
C ILE A 58 11.93 2.09 0.78
N THR A 59 13.13 1.79 0.29
CA THR A 59 14.24 2.74 0.22
C THR A 59 14.07 3.70 -0.96
N THR A 60 13.71 3.16 -2.12
CA THR A 60 13.43 3.92 -3.35
C THR A 60 12.32 3.22 -4.13
N ALA A 61 11.58 4.02 -4.90
CA ALA A 61 10.60 3.55 -5.85
C ALA A 61 10.51 4.55 -7.00
N MET A 62 10.22 4.07 -8.21
CA MET A 62 9.84 4.93 -9.33
C MET A 62 8.48 5.58 -9.09
N GLY A 63 7.55 4.84 -8.46
CA GLY A 63 6.22 5.34 -8.14
C GLY A 63 5.40 4.35 -7.33
N VAL A 64 4.38 4.88 -6.67
CA VAL A 64 3.41 4.12 -5.86
C VAL A 64 2.01 4.49 -6.33
N TYR A 65 1.15 3.50 -6.51
CA TYR A 65 -0.27 3.72 -6.80
C TYR A 65 -1.16 2.71 -6.09
N VAL A 66 -2.44 3.04 -6.01
CA VAL A 66 -3.48 2.18 -5.43
C VAL A 66 -4.56 1.87 -6.46
N THR A 67 -5.23 0.72 -6.32
CA THR A 67 -6.34 0.35 -7.19
C THR A 67 -7.63 1.02 -6.73
N MET A 68 -8.22 1.89 -7.54
CA MET A 68 -9.55 2.45 -7.24
C MET A 68 -10.67 1.44 -7.45
N ASN A 69 -10.49 0.47 -8.36
CA ASN A 69 -11.44 -0.61 -8.53
C ASN A 69 -11.35 -1.57 -7.34
N PRO A 70 -12.48 -2.04 -6.79
CA PRO A 70 -12.48 -3.06 -5.75
C PRO A 70 -11.71 -4.29 -6.20
N VAL A 71 -10.86 -4.84 -5.31
CA VAL A 71 -10.19 -6.12 -5.55
C VAL A 71 -10.94 -7.25 -4.84
N ASN A 72 -10.64 -8.50 -5.21
CA ASN A 72 -11.20 -9.64 -4.49
C ASN A 72 -10.64 -9.65 -3.05
N PRO A 73 -11.47 -9.57 -1.99
CA PRO A 73 -11.00 -9.55 -0.60
C PRO A 73 -10.15 -10.77 -0.20
N SER A 74 -10.31 -11.91 -0.87
CA SER A 74 -9.47 -13.08 -0.65
C SER A 74 -7.99 -12.85 -0.98
N LEU A 75 -7.65 -11.81 -1.75
CA LEU A 75 -6.27 -11.43 -2.03
C LEU A 75 -5.52 -10.93 -0.79
N LEU A 76 -6.24 -10.48 0.24
CA LEU A 76 -5.64 -10.11 1.53
C LEU A 76 -4.78 -11.25 2.09
N ALA A 77 -5.17 -12.51 1.88
CA ALA A 77 -4.39 -13.68 2.33
C ALA A 77 -3.00 -13.81 1.68
N ARG A 78 -2.74 -13.13 0.55
CA ARG A 78 -1.43 -13.19 -0.13
C ARG A 78 -0.40 -12.28 0.54
N SER A 79 -0.84 -11.12 1.00
CA SER A 79 0.01 -10.12 1.66
C SER A 79 -0.85 -9.19 2.51
N ALA A 80 -1.33 -9.71 3.64
CA ALA A 80 -2.29 -9.01 4.49
C ALA A 80 -1.63 -7.81 5.15
N ASN A 81 -2.07 -6.60 4.76
CA ASN A 81 -1.66 -5.32 5.33
C ASN A 81 -0.13 -5.13 5.35
N ARG A 82 0.55 -5.62 4.30
CA ARG A 82 2.00 -5.50 4.12
C ARG A 82 2.39 -5.47 2.65
N LEU A 83 3.56 -4.89 2.37
CA LEU A 83 4.23 -4.86 1.06
C LEU A 83 5.38 -5.86 1.04
#